data_AF-A0A1F4DBA3-F1
#
_entry.id   AF-A0A1F4DBA3-F1
#
_cell.length_a   1.000
_cell.length_b   1.000
_cell.length_c   1.000
_cell.angle_alpha   90.00
_cell.angle_beta   90.00
_cell.angle_gamma   90.00
#
_symmetry.space_group_name_H-M   'P 1'
#
loop_
_entity.id
_entity.type
_entity.pdbx_description
1 polymer ?
#
loop_
_entity_poly.entity_id
_entity_poly.type
_entity_poly.pdbx_seq_one_letter_code
_entity_poly.pdbx_strand_id
1 'polypeptide(L)'
;MEGLDYWRVCDELSVIQAALLMVGIDPSSEKGYAESWQPHERPHGYEAARTALINAVLSKTLCATVRHCAWERGWNEAPEEGEIVGSDSRHREIIYKAEPDWSKTTVRVDDLRAWLNRRGFKHGFFFPEATDNPDYLDPEHPSYAPKLAAAVEAWRVVSTDAEQTRGKSPKKAIIAWLRLNADKFGLTKDDGKRNELGIEEVAKIANWDTKGGAPKTPGV
;
A
#
# COMPACT_ATOMS: atom_id res chain seq x y z
N MET A 1 -1.72 4.30 14.37
CA MET A 1 -0.94 5.00 13.34
C MET A 1 0.51 4.86 13.74
N GLU A 2 1.23 4.01 13.05
CA GLU A 2 2.65 3.77 13.33
C GLU A 2 3.49 4.93 12.78
N GLY A 3 4.71 5.14 13.29
CA GLY A 3 5.60 6.21 12.81
C GLY A 3 5.83 6.16 11.29
N LEU A 4 5.79 4.95 10.72
CA LEU A 4 5.85 4.68 9.29
C LEU A 4 4.71 5.33 8.50
N ASP A 5 3.49 5.39 9.03
CA ASP A 5 2.31 5.86 8.27
C ASP A 5 2.42 7.34 7.85
N TYR A 6 3.12 8.16 8.64
CA TYR A 6 3.34 9.58 8.32
C TYR A 6 4.18 9.77 7.04
N TRP A 7 5.06 8.82 6.72
CA TRP A 7 5.83 8.85 5.47
C TRP A 7 4.98 8.66 4.22
N ARG A 8 3.74 8.16 4.37
CA ARG A 8 2.81 7.99 3.24
C ARG A 8 2.28 9.32 2.72
N VAL A 9 2.41 10.38 3.52
CA VAL A 9 1.98 11.74 3.19
C VAL A 9 3.00 12.45 2.29
N CYS A 10 4.24 11.95 2.20
CA CYS A 10 5.28 12.56 1.39
C CYS A 10 5.03 12.35 -0.11
N ASP A 11 5.07 13.44 -0.90
CA ASP A 11 5.00 13.37 -2.38
C ASP A 11 6.33 12.96 -3.01
N GLU A 12 7.43 13.30 -2.34
CA GLU A 12 8.80 13.00 -2.75
C GLU A 12 9.58 12.41 -1.58
N LEU A 13 10.47 11.47 -1.90
CA LEU A 13 11.36 10.82 -0.95
C LEU A 13 12.79 10.84 -1.48
N SER A 14 13.79 10.94 -0.60
CA SER A 14 15.16 10.72 -1.02
C SER A 14 15.39 9.26 -1.42
N VAL A 15 16.41 8.99 -2.24
CA VAL A 15 16.76 7.61 -2.64
C VAL A 15 17.02 6.73 -1.42
N ILE A 16 17.64 7.29 -0.37
CA ILE A 16 17.91 6.60 0.90
C ILE A 16 16.62 6.31 1.68
N GLN A 17 15.74 7.30 1.81
CA GLN A 17 14.44 7.14 2.48
C GLN A 17 13.59 6.08 1.76
N ALA A 18 13.54 6.14 0.43
CA ALA A 18 12.82 5.17 -0.39
C ALA A 18 13.36 3.75 -0.19
N ALA A 19 14.69 3.56 -0.15
CA ALA A 19 15.31 2.27 0.10
C ALA A 19 14.96 1.70 1.49
N LEU A 20 14.97 2.54 2.54
CA LEU A 20 14.58 2.14 3.90
C LEU A 20 13.11 1.73 3.97
N LEU A 21 12.23 2.52 3.34
CA LEU A 21 10.79 2.24 3.30
C LEU A 21 10.45 0.99 2.49
N MET A 22 11.22 0.66 1.44
CA MET A 22 11.08 -0.61 0.71
C MET A 22 11.34 -1.83 1.61
N VAL A 23 12.20 -1.71 2.61
CA VAL A 23 12.53 -2.76 3.59
C VAL A 23 11.61 -2.70 4.82
N GLY A 24 10.71 -1.72 4.89
CA GLY A 24 9.78 -1.54 6.02
C GLY A 24 10.43 -0.90 7.24
N ILE A 25 11.49 -0.12 7.06
CA ILE A 25 12.21 0.56 8.13
C ILE A 25 11.90 2.05 8.10
N ASP A 26 11.58 2.61 9.26
CA ASP A 26 11.33 4.04 9.42
C ASP A 26 12.63 4.85 9.20
N PRO A 27 12.69 5.75 8.20
CA PRO A 27 13.84 6.61 7.99
C PRO A 27 14.13 7.58 9.16
N SER A 28 13.17 7.84 10.05
CA SER A 28 13.38 8.63 11.28
C SER A 28 13.98 7.83 12.43
N SER A 29 14.10 6.51 12.31
CA SER A 29 14.70 5.66 13.34
C SER A 29 16.23 5.77 13.35
N GLU A 30 16.90 5.16 14.35
CA GLU A 30 18.38 5.07 14.38
C GLU A 30 18.96 4.47 13.08
N LYS A 31 18.19 3.58 12.43
CA LYS A 31 18.53 2.97 11.13
C LYS A 31 18.39 3.93 9.95
N GLY A 32 17.87 5.14 10.15
CA GLY A 32 17.88 6.25 9.20
C GLY A 32 19.29 6.69 8.79
N TYR A 33 20.28 6.42 9.64
CA TYR A 33 21.70 6.69 9.38
C TYR A 33 22.44 5.48 8.78
N ALA A 34 21.75 4.54 8.12
CA ALA A 34 22.34 3.32 7.59
C ALA A 34 23.58 3.54 6.69
N GLU A 35 23.67 4.69 6.01
CA GLU A 35 24.85 5.05 5.21
C GLU A 35 26.13 5.20 6.05
N SER A 36 26.00 5.61 7.32
CA SER A 36 27.13 5.78 8.24
C SER A 36 27.59 4.47 8.91
N TRP A 37 26.83 3.39 8.75
CA TRP A 37 27.09 2.11 9.40
C TRP A 37 27.94 1.19 8.54
N GLN A 38 28.60 0.22 9.18
CA GLN A 38 29.35 -0.80 8.44
C GLN A 38 28.40 -1.70 7.64
N PRO A 39 28.84 -2.25 6.49
CA PRO A 39 27.97 -3.06 5.62
C PRO A 39 27.24 -4.21 6.32
N HIS A 40 27.82 -4.80 7.35
CA HIS A 40 27.23 -5.92 8.10
C HIS A 40 26.19 -5.47 9.15
N GLU A 41 26.18 -4.20 9.53
CA GLU A 41 25.22 -3.61 10.47
C GLU A 41 23.97 -3.08 9.73
N ARG A 42 24.06 -2.95 8.40
CA ARG A 42 22.98 -2.43 7.56
C ARG A 42 21.82 -3.42 7.49
N PRO A 43 20.58 -2.91 7.40
CA PRO A 43 19.42 -3.78 7.35
C PRO A 43 19.42 -4.73 6.14
N HIS A 44 18.92 -5.94 6.34
CA HIS A 44 18.83 -6.92 5.27
C HIS A 44 17.96 -6.40 4.12
N GLY A 45 18.48 -6.46 2.89
CA GLY A 45 17.78 -5.99 1.68
C GLY A 45 17.94 -4.49 1.39
N TYR A 46 18.46 -3.69 2.33
CA TYR A 46 18.69 -2.26 2.12
C TYR A 46 19.68 -2.00 0.98
N GLU A 47 20.82 -2.71 0.96
CA GLU A 47 21.82 -2.57 -0.10
C GLU A 47 21.28 -2.89 -1.49
N ALA A 48 20.46 -3.95 -1.59
CA ALA A 48 19.83 -4.33 -2.84
C ALA A 48 18.82 -3.27 -3.31
N ALA A 49 17.97 -2.77 -2.40
CA ALA A 49 17.00 -1.72 -2.68
C ALA A 49 17.70 -0.41 -3.11
N ARG A 50 18.69 0.03 -2.34
CA ARG A 50 19.52 1.21 -2.61
C ARG A 50 20.19 1.10 -3.98
N THR A 51 20.89 0.01 -4.25
CA THR A 51 21.58 -0.22 -5.53
C THR A 51 20.60 -0.23 -6.70
N ALA A 52 19.42 -0.84 -6.52
CA ALA A 52 18.40 -0.88 -7.56
C ALA A 52 17.86 0.53 -7.87
N LEU A 53 17.64 1.36 -6.86
CA LEU A 53 17.18 2.74 -7.03
C LEU A 53 18.25 3.63 -7.68
N ILE A 54 19.50 3.55 -7.23
CA ILE A 54 20.63 4.30 -7.83
C ILE A 54 20.74 3.94 -9.31
N ASN A 55 20.78 2.65 -9.64
CA ASN A 55 20.86 2.21 -11.02
C ASN A 55 19.62 2.60 -11.84
N ALA A 56 18.43 2.64 -11.24
CA ALA A 56 17.22 3.09 -11.91
C ALA A 56 17.26 4.57 -12.28
N VAL A 57 17.79 5.40 -11.38
CA VAL A 57 17.98 6.84 -11.63
C VAL A 57 19.06 7.07 -12.68
N LEU A 58 20.22 6.40 -12.55
CA LEU A 58 21.31 6.53 -13.52
C LEU A 58 20.92 6.04 -14.93
N SER A 59 20.13 4.97 -15.01
CA SER A 59 19.59 4.46 -16.28
C SER A 59 18.39 5.25 -16.81
N LYS A 60 17.95 6.31 -16.11
CA LYS A 60 16.76 7.12 -16.43
C LYS A 60 15.46 6.32 -16.54
N THR A 61 15.41 5.14 -15.90
CA THR A 61 14.18 4.33 -15.82
C THR A 61 13.24 4.77 -14.69
N LEU A 62 13.79 5.52 -13.73
CA LEU A 62 13.07 6.21 -12.67
C LEU A 62 13.42 7.70 -12.74
N CYS A 63 12.39 8.57 -12.81
CA CYS A 63 12.59 10.02 -12.81
C CYS A 63 13.02 10.48 -11.40
N ALA A 64 14.05 11.32 -11.33
CA ALA A 64 14.56 11.84 -10.07
C ALA A 64 15.09 13.26 -10.25
N THR A 65 14.98 14.07 -9.20
CA THR A 65 15.67 15.35 -9.08
C THR A 65 17.05 15.09 -8.49
N VAL A 66 18.04 14.90 -9.36
CA VAL A 66 19.43 14.63 -8.98
C VAL A 66 20.05 15.87 -8.33
N ARG A 67 20.62 15.71 -7.14
CA ARG A 67 21.31 16.78 -6.41
C ARG A 67 22.75 16.41 -6.12
N HIS A 68 23.65 17.40 -6.16
CA HIS A 68 25.07 17.23 -5.87
C HIS A 68 25.46 18.07 -4.65
N CYS A 69 26.45 17.62 -3.89
CA CYS A 69 27.11 18.45 -2.88
C CYS A 69 27.96 19.50 -3.58
N ALA A 70 27.76 20.77 -3.23
CA ALA A 70 28.49 21.90 -3.80
C ALA A 70 28.83 22.93 -2.72
N TRP A 71 29.95 23.63 -2.90
CA TRP A 71 30.36 24.79 -2.11
C TRP A 71 30.96 25.87 -3.02
N GLU A 72 30.98 27.10 -2.50
CA GLU A 72 31.56 28.25 -3.21
C GLU A 72 33.09 28.11 -3.27
N ARG A 73 33.65 28.31 -4.46
CA ARG A 73 35.08 28.15 -4.69
C ARG A 73 35.86 29.32 -4.08
N GLY A 74 36.80 29.03 -3.19
CA GLY A 74 37.75 30.01 -2.67
C GLY A 74 38.80 30.44 -3.70
N TRP A 75 39.45 31.59 -3.46
CA TRP A 75 40.43 32.21 -4.38
C TRP A 75 41.61 31.29 -4.80
N ASN A 76 42.02 30.37 -3.91
CA ASN A 76 43.15 29.46 -4.14
C ASN A 76 42.74 27.98 -4.03
N GLU A 77 41.45 27.67 -4.20
CA GLU A 77 40.95 26.31 -4.12
C GLU A 77 40.90 25.68 -5.52
N ALA A 78 41.43 24.46 -5.61
CA ALA A 78 41.32 23.58 -6.75
C ALA A 78 40.40 22.40 -6.38
N PRO A 79 39.63 21.86 -7.34
CA PRO A 79 38.82 20.66 -7.10
C PRO A 79 39.73 19.49 -6.69
N GLU A 80 39.30 18.73 -5.69
CA GLU A 80 39.92 17.46 -5.32
C GLU A 80 39.51 16.33 -6.30
N GLU A 81 40.03 15.13 -6.09
CA GLU A 81 39.67 13.96 -6.89
C GLU A 81 38.17 13.67 -6.77
N GLY A 82 37.47 13.62 -7.92
CA GLY A 82 36.01 13.43 -7.97
C GLY A 82 35.20 14.72 -7.87
N GLU A 83 35.84 15.89 -7.86
CA GLU A 83 35.19 17.19 -7.85
C GLU A 83 35.33 17.92 -9.18
N ILE A 84 34.36 18.77 -9.48
CA ILE A 84 34.26 19.50 -10.75
C ILE A 84 33.97 20.97 -10.44
N VAL A 85 34.58 21.86 -11.23
CA VAL A 85 34.26 23.29 -11.19
C VAL A 85 33.04 23.57 -12.06
N GLY A 86 32.06 24.25 -11.51
CA GLY A 86 30.87 24.72 -12.21
C GLY A 86 30.53 26.17 -11.86
N SER A 87 29.38 26.62 -12.32
CA SER A 87 28.85 27.94 -11.97
C SER A 87 27.40 27.83 -11.50
N ASP A 88 27.05 28.55 -10.43
CA ASP A 88 25.67 28.63 -9.96
C ASP A 88 24.80 29.56 -10.85
N SER A 89 23.51 29.66 -10.53
CA SER A 89 22.57 30.55 -11.25
C SER A 89 22.89 32.04 -11.11
N ARG A 90 23.82 32.41 -10.22
CA ARG A 90 24.33 33.77 -10.01
C ARG A 90 25.70 33.97 -10.64
N HIS A 91 26.17 33.02 -11.47
CA HIS A 91 27.48 33.02 -12.10
C HIS A 91 28.67 33.00 -11.13
N ARG A 92 28.48 32.50 -9.91
CA ARG A 92 29.60 32.26 -8.97
C ARG A 92 30.21 30.91 -9.24
N GLU A 93 31.54 30.85 -9.21
CA GLU A 93 32.27 29.59 -9.32
C GLU A 93 32.02 28.72 -8.08
N ILE A 94 31.63 27.47 -8.33
CA ILE A 94 31.38 26.48 -7.30
C ILE A 94 32.23 25.25 -7.60
N ILE A 95 32.63 24.56 -6.54
CA ILE A 95 33.16 23.20 -6.64
C ILE A 95 32.04 22.26 -6.19
N TYR A 96 31.77 21.22 -6.98
CA TYR A 96 30.76 20.23 -6.64
C TYR A 96 31.26 18.81 -6.89
N LYS A 97 30.75 17.85 -6.11
CA LYS A 97 31.08 16.43 -6.27
C LYS A 97 30.43 15.88 -7.52
N ALA A 98 31.22 15.20 -8.36
CA ALA A 98 30.76 14.56 -9.58
C ALA A 98 29.68 13.50 -9.29
N GLU A 99 29.85 12.77 -8.20
CA GLU A 99 28.86 11.79 -7.74
C GLU A 99 27.64 12.49 -7.11
N PRO A 100 26.41 12.07 -7.46
CA PRO A 100 25.19 12.58 -6.84
C PRO A 100 25.14 12.31 -5.33
N ASP A 101 24.58 13.27 -4.61
CA ASP A 101 24.20 13.10 -3.21
C ASP A 101 22.84 12.39 -3.14
N TRP A 102 22.88 11.07 -2.95
CA TRP A 102 21.69 10.22 -2.89
C TRP A 102 20.79 10.50 -1.68
N SER A 103 21.33 11.14 -0.62
CA SER A 103 20.53 11.58 0.54
C SER A 103 19.67 12.80 0.22
N LYS A 104 20.06 13.60 -0.80
CA LYS A 104 19.35 14.79 -1.25
C LYS A 104 18.64 14.61 -2.60
N THR A 105 19.01 13.59 -3.37
CA THR A 105 18.36 13.25 -4.63
C THR A 105 16.99 12.66 -4.35
N THR A 106 15.94 13.32 -4.85
CA THR A 106 14.55 12.94 -4.58
C THR A 106 13.88 12.24 -5.76
N VAL A 107 12.98 11.31 -5.46
CA VAL A 107 12.11 10.62 -6.40
C VAL A 107 10.65 10.86 -6.01
N ARG A 108 9.76 10.98 -7.00
CA ARG A 108 8.32 11.08 -6.74
C ARG A 108 7.78 9.72 -6.32
N VAL A 109 6.90 9.71 -5.31
CA VAL A 109 6.33 8.46 -4.78
C VAL A 109 5.50 7.73 -5.85
N ASP A 110 4.76 8.44 -6.70
CA ASP A 110 3.97 7.83 -7.78
C ASP A 110 4.85 7.16 -8.85
N ASP A 111 5.95 7.81 -9.24
CA ASP A 111 6.91 7.25 -10.19
C ASP A 111 7.60 6.01 -9.60
N LEU A 112 7.94 6.08 -8.32
CA LEU A 112 8.50 4.95 -7.58
C LEU A 112 7.52 3.78 -7.50
N ARG A 113 6.23 4.02 -7.18
CA ARG A 113 5.18 2.99 -7.18
C ARG A 113 5.02 2.37 -8.56
N ALA A 114 4.96 3.17 -9.62
CA ALA A 114 4.84 2.67 -10.99
C ALA A 114 6.06 1.83 -11.38
N TRP A 115 7.25 2.26 -10.99
CA TRP A 115 8.49 1.52 -11.23
C TRP A 115 8.53 0.18 -10.47
N LEU A 116 8.14 0.15 -9.19
CA LEU A 116 8.05 -1.05 -8.37
C LEU A 116 7.02 -2.05 -8.93
N ASN A 117 5.84 -1.55 -9.31
CA ASN A 117 4.75 -2.37 -9.85
C ASN A 117 5.18 -3.10 -11.15
N ARG A 118 5.93 -2.42 -12.04
CA ARG A 118 6.48 -3.04 -13.27
C ARG A 118 7.47 -4.17 -12.98
N ARG A 119 8.09 -4.19 -11.79
CA ARG A 119 9.03 -5.23 -11.34
C ARG A 119 8.36 -6.32 -10.48
N GLY A 120 7.04 -6.30 -10.34
CA GLY A 120 6.29 -7.28 -9.57
C GLY A 120 6.26 -7.01 -8.06
N PHE A 121 6.82 -5.89 -7.59
CA PHE A 121 6.65 -5.46 -6.20
C PHE A 121 5.28 -4.79 -6.05
N LYS A 122 4.36 -5.45 -5.34
CA LYS A 122 2.95 -5.03 -5.17
C LYS A 122 2.44 -5.05 -3.72
N HIS A 123 3.35 -5.23 -2.76
CA HIS A 123 3.04 -5.34 -1.34
C HIS A 123 3.99 -4.44 -0.53
N GLY A 124 3.66 -4.22 0.74
CA GLY A 124 4.49 -3.46 1.68
C GLY A 124 4.18 -1.97 1.71
N PHE A 125 5.15 -1.16 2.15
CA PHE A 125 4.92 0.26 2.45
C PHE A 125 4.28 1.04 1.30
N PHE A 126 4.77 0.88 0.07
CA PHE A 126 4.28 1.64 -1.09
C PHE A 126 2.93 1.16 -1.64
N PHE A 127 2.47 -0.02 -1.22
CA PHE A 127 1.23 -0.66 -1.64
C PHE A 127 0.46 -1.06 -0.39
N PRO A 128 -0.24 -0.12 0.27
CA PRO A 128 -1.11 -0.49 1.38
C PRO A 128 -2.06 -1.57 0.89
N GLU A 129 -2.22 -2.63 1.69
CA GLU A 129 -3.30 -3.58 1.45
C GLU A 129 -4.59 -2.75 1.42
N ALA A 130 -5.39 -2.94 0.36
CA ALA A 130 -6.68 -2.28 0.27
C ALA A 130 -7.36 -2.50 1.62
N THR A 131 -7.79 -1.41 2.26
CA THR A 131 -8.50 -1.50 3.53
C THR A 131 -9.54 -2.59 3.38
N ASP A 132 -9.48 -3.61 4.25
CA ASP A 132 -10.38 -4.77 4.23
C ASP A 132 -11.86 -4.35 4.18
N ASN A 133 -12.15 -3.10 4.57
CA ASN A 133 -13.39 -2.40 4.29
C ASN A 133 -13.24 -1.41 3.13
N PRO A 134 -13.71 -1.77 1.92
CA PRO A 134 -13.97 -0.80 0.88
C PRO A 134 -14.97 0.27 1.33
N ASP A 135 -14.77 1.51 0.90
CA ASP A 135 -15.57 2.69 1.29
C ASP A 135 -17.08 2.53 1.07
N TYR A 136 -17.51 1.71 0.11
CA TYR A 136 -18.93 1.44 -0.14
C TYR A 136 -19.60 0.58 0.95
N LEU A 137 -18.83 0.00 1.87
CA LEU A 137 -19.32 -0.71 3.06
C LEU A 137 -19.43 0.19 4.29
N ASP A 138 -18.96 1.44 4.22
CA ASP A 138 -19.03 2.40 5.32
C ASP A 138 -20.46 2.95 5.49
N PRO A 139 -21.10 2.76 6.66
CA PRO A 139 -22.42 3.34 6.94
C PRO A 139 -22.52 4.86 6.82
N GLU A 140 -21.40 5.59 6.95
CA GLU A 140 -21.35 7.06 6.81
C GLU A 140 -21.19 7.51 5.35
N HIS A 141 -20.96 6.58 4.42
CA HIS A 141 -20.78 6.91 3.00
C HIS A 141 -22.08 7.52 2.40
N PRO A 142 -22.02 8.63 1.63
CA PRO A 142 -23.22 9.28 1.09
C PRO A 142 -24.11 8.38 0.22
N SER A 143 -23.49 7.40 -0.45
CA SER A 143 -24.16 6.39 -1.27
C SER A 143 -24.23 5.02 -0.58
N TYR A 144 -24.15 4.97 0.75
CA TYR A 144 -24.22 3.72 1.49
C TYR A 144 -25.55 3.01 1.23
N ALA A 145 -25.45 1.73 0.89
CA ALA A 145 -26.61 0.87 0.65
C ALA A 145 -26.58 -0.31 1.65
N PRO A 146 -27.43 -0.30 2.68
CA PRO A 146 -27.43 -1.34 3.73
C PRO A 146 -27.59 -2.76 3.17
N LYS A 147 -28.42 -2.93 2.13
CA LYS A 147 -28.62 -4.23 1.46
C LYS A 147 -27.38 -4.71 0.71
N LEU A 148 -26.61 -3.81 0.10
CA LEU A 148 -25.35 -4.14 -0.56
C LEU A 148 -24.31 -4.59 0.47
N ALA A 149 -24.18 -3.83 1.55
CA ALA A 149 -23.29 -4.17 2.65
C ALA A 149 -23.64 -5.53 3.27
N ALA A 150 -24.93 -5.81 3.47
CA ALA A 150 -25.41 -7.11 3.93
C ALA A 150 -25.03 -8.25 2.97
N ALA A 151 -25.15 -8.03 1.65
CA ALA A 151 -24.80 -9.03 0.65
C ALA A 151 -23.31 -9.38 0.68
N VAL A 152 -22.44 -8.35 0.71
CA VAL A 152 -20.98 -8.51 0.70
C VAL A 152 -20.48 -9.18 1.97
N GLU A 153 -20.96 -8.75 3.14
CA GLU A 153 -20.55 -9.33 4.42
C GLU A 153 -21.06 -10.76 4.60
N ALA A 154 -22.31 -11.04 4.23
CA ALA A 154 -22.84 -12.41 4.29
C ALA A 154 -22.08 -13.34 3.34
N TRP A 155 -21.77 -12.87 2.13
CA TRP A 155 -20.94 -13.62 1.18
C TRP A 155 -19.55 -13.91 1.76
N ARG A 156 -18.88 -12.91 2.33
CA ARG A 156 -17.52 -13.03 2.87
C ARG A 156 -17.46 -14.01 4.04
N VAL A 157 -18.39 -13.91 5.01
CA VAL A 157 -18.41 -14.81 6.17
C VAL A 157 -18.69 -16.25 5.76
N VAL A 158 -19.72 -16.48 4.93
CA VAL A 158 -20.13 -17.83 4.56
C VAL A 158 -19.14 -18.49 3.59
N SER A 159 -18.43 -17.72 2.76
CA SER A 159 -17.41 -18.26 1.85
C SER A 159 -16.09 -18.58 2.54
N THR A 160 -15.78 -17.91 3.65
CA THR A 160 -14.54 -18.13 4.42
C THR A 160 -14.68 -19.29 5.42
N ASP A 161 -15.88 -19.51 5.97
CA ASP A 161 -16.13 -20.58 6.96
C ASP A 161 -16.87 -21.76 6.35
N ALA A 162 -16.12 -22.84 6.06
CA ALA A 162 -16.64 -24.06 5.46
C ALA A 162 -17.72 -24.76 6.32
N GLU A 163 -17.72 -24.59 7.64
CA GLU A 163 -18.74 -25.20 8.52
C GLU A 163 -20.13 -24.56 8.32
N GLN A 164 -20.19 -23.28 7.90
CA GLN A 164 -21.47 -22.61 7.61
C GLN A 164 -22.24 -23.27 6.47
N THR A 165 -21.52 -23.86 5.52
CA THR A 165 -22.10 -24.55 4.35
C THR A 165 -22.22 -26.06 4.53
N ARG A 166 -21.83 -26.60 5.70
CA ARG A 166 -21.88 -28.04 5.97
C ARG A 166 -23.32 -28.55 5.95
N GLY A 167 -23.65 -29.34 4.92
CA GLY A 167 -24.98 -29.93 4.73
C GLY A 167 -26.08 -28.95 4.30
N LYS A 168 -25.75 -27.71 3.91
CA LYS A 168 -26.72 -26.71 3.42
C LYS A 168 -26.16 -25.99 2.19
N SER A 169 -27.03 -25.51 1.30
CA SER A 169 -26.57 -24.70 0.18
C SER A 169 -26.04 -23.34 0.68
N PRO A 170 -25.09 -22.71 -0.03
CA PRO A 170 -24.59 -21.38 0.32
C PRO A 170 -25.72 -20.37 0.53
N LYS A 171 -26.73 -20.36 -0.34
CA LYS A 171 -27.94 -19.55 -0.16
C LYS A 171 -28.63 -19.75 1.20
N LYS A 172 -28.79 -21.00 1.66
CA LYS A 172 -29.43 -21.28 2.97
C LYS A 172 -28.58 -20.80 4.13
N ALA A 173 -27.26 -20.93 4.03
CA ALA A 173 -26.33 -20.43 5.04
C ALA A 173 -26.34 -18.89 5.10
N ILE A 174 -26.35 -18.22 3.95
CA ILE A 174 -26.49 -16.77 3.83
C ILE A 174 -27.79 -16.27 4.45
N ILE A 175 -28.93 -16.92 4.17
CA ILE A 175 -30.23 -16.57 4.80
C ILE A 175 -30.14 -16.68 6.33
N ALA A 176 -29.53 -17.75 6.85
CA ALA A 176 -29.38 -17.95 8.28
C ALA A 176 -28.54 -16.83 8.91
N TRP A 177 -27.42 -16.48 8.27
CA TRP A 177 -26.54 -15.39 8.72
C TRP A 177 -27.25 -14.02 8.68
N LEU A 178 -27.96 -13.71 7.60
CA LEU A 178 -28.70 -12.46 7.44
C LEU A 178 -29.82 -12.31 8.49
N ARG A 179 -30.49 -13.39 8.86
CA ARG A 179 -31.52 -13.36 9.93
C ARG A 179 -30.94 -13.01 11.31
N LEU A 180 -29.71 -13.43 11.59
CA LEU A 180 -29.01 -13.12 12.84
C LEU A 180 -28.50 -11.67 12.86
N ASN A 181 -28.22 -11.09 11.68
CA ASN A 181 -27.67 -9.75 11.53
C ASN A 181 -28.67 -8.75 10.94
N ALA A 182 -29.97 -9.08 10.93
CA ALA A 182 -30.98 -8.32 10.20
C ALA A 182 -31.07 -6.86 10.66
N ASP A 183 -30.97 -6.64 11.97
CA ASP A 183 -31.03 -5.30 12.59
C ASP A 183 -29.88 -4.40 12.12
N LYS A 184 -28.68 -4.95 11.96
CA LYS A 184 -27.47 -4.21 11.54
C LYS A 184 -27.62 -3.58 10.15
N PHE A 185 -28.40 -4.22 9.28
CA PHE A 185 -28.50 -3.83 7.87
C PHE A 185 -29.89 -3.27 7.49
N GLY A 186 -30.71 -2.90 8.47
CA GLY A 186 -32.08 -2.40 8.20
C GLY A 186 -32.95 -3.45 7.50
N LEU A 187 -32.69 -4.74 7.73
CA LEU A 187 -33.50 -5.85 7.24
C LEU A 187 -34.58 -6.25 8.26
N THR A 188 -34.95 -5.33 9.13
CA THR A 188 -36.13 -5.39 9.99
C THR A 188 -37.15 -4.34 9.56
N LYS A 189 -38.42 -4.67 9.73
CA LYS A 189 -39.56 -3.81 9.45
C LYS A 189 -39.83 -2.92 10.65
N ASP A 190 -40.67 -1.89 10.45
CA ASP A 190 -41.09 -0.96 11.50
C ASP A 190 -41.80 -1.64 12.69
N ASP A 191 -42.35 -2.83 12.50
CA ASP A 191 -42.98 -3.65 13.56
C ASP A 191 -41.98 -4.51 14.34
N GLY A 192 -40.67 -4.35 14.09
CA GLY A 192 -39.60 -5.13 14.70
C GLY A 192 -39.47 -6.55 14.14
N LYS A 193 -40.30 -6.96 13.16
CA LYS A 193 -40.18 -8.27 12.53
C LYS A 193 -39.17 -8.23 11.39
N ARG A 194 -38.56 -9.38 11.12
CA ARG A 194 -37.60 -9.54 10.03
C ARG A 194 -38.27 -9.33 8.67
N ASN A 195 -37.59 -8.57 7.80
CA ASN A 195 -37.98 -8.41 6.41
C ASN A 195 -37.54 -9.65 5.60
N GLU A 196 -38.29 -10.74 5.74
CA GLU A 196 -37.97 -12.02 5.08
C GLU A 196 -37.83 -11.89 3.55
N LEU A 197 -38.62 -11.02 2.92
CA LEU A 197 -38.52 -10.78 1.47
C LEU A 197 -37.20 -10.10 1.11
N GLY A 198 -36.80 -9.07 1.87
CA GLY A 198 -35.51 -8.40 1.69
C GLY A 198 -34.31 -9.32 1.96
N ILE A 199 -34.40 -10.18 2.97
CA ILE A 199 -33.38 -11.20 3.27
C ILE A 199 -33.25 -12.18 2.09
N GLU A 200 -34.37 -12.66 1.56
CA GLU A 200 -34.39 -13.60 0.43
C GLU A 200 -33.81 -12.98 -0.85
N GLU A 201 -34.08 -11.69 -1.11
CA GLU A 201 -33.50 -10.94 -2.24
C GLU A 201 -31.98 -10.80 -2.11
N VAL A 202 -31.50 -10.35 -0.94
CA VAL A 202 -30.06 -10.20 -0.66
C VAL A 202 -29.36 -11.56 -0.78
N ALA A 203 -29.96 -12.61 -0.25
CA ALA A 203 -29.41 -13.96 -0.33
C ALA A 203 -29.33 -14.50 -1.77
N LYS A 204 -30.24 -14.10 -2.67
CA LYS A 204 -30.16 -14.46 -4.09
C LYS A 204 -28.97 -13.78 -4.76
N ILE A 205 -28.71 -12.51 -4.46
CA ILE A 205 -27.59 -11.74 -5.02
C ILE A 205 -26.25 -12.29 -4.52
N ALA A 206 -26.16 -12.60 -3.22
CA ALA A 206 -24.95 -13.08 -2.58
C ALA A 206 -24.65 -14.57 -2.83
N ASN A 207 -25.55 -15.33 -3.46
CA ASN A 207 -25.34 -16.77 -3.66
C ASN A 207 -24.41 -17.03 -4.87
N TRP A 208 -23.18 -17.49 -4.60
CA TRP A 208 -22.19 -17.82 -5.65
C TRP A 208 -22.42 -19.17 -6.32
N ASP A 209 -23.16 -20.10 -5.69
CA ASP A 209 -23.51 -21.38 -6.29
C ASP A 209 -24.76 -21.26 -7.15
N THR A 210 -24.54 -21.03 -8.45
CA THR A 210 -25.60 -20.82 -9.44
C THR A 210 -26.23 -22.12 -9.94
N LYS A 211 -25.68 -23.29 -9.58
CA LYS A 211 -26.23 -24.58 -9.98
C LYS A 211 -27.37 -24.97 -9.03
N GLY A 212 -28.60 -24.86 -9.51
CA GLY A 212 -29.77 -25.35 -8.78
C GLY A 212 -29.70 -26.87 -8.56
N GLY A 213 -29.66 -27.32 -7.31
CA GLY A 213 -29.67 -28.73 -6.95
C GLY A 213 -29.61 -28.96 -5.43
N ALA A 214 -29.98 -30.16 -4.98
CA ALA A 214 -29.90 -30.53 -3.57
C ALA A 214 -28.43 -30.56 -3.10
N PRO A 215 -28.08 -30.03 -1.91
CA PRO A 215 -26.72 -30.08 -1.38
C PRO A 215 -26.23 -31.53 -1.27
N LYS A 216 -24.94 -31.78 -1.53
CA LYS A 216 -24.35 -33.09 -1.25
C LYS A 216 -24.47 -33.39 0.24
N THR A 217 -25.14 -34.48 0.58
CA THR A 217 -25.25 -34.97 1.95
C THR A 217 -23.84 -35.21 2.50
N PRO A 218 -23.49 -34.71 3.71
CA PRO A 218 -22.18 -35.01 4.30
C PRO A 218 -22.05 -36.53 4.46
N GLY A 219 -20.98 -37.09 3.89
CA GLY A 219 -20.62 -38.49 4.12
C GLY A 219 -20.27 -38.69 5.60
N VAL A 220 -20.77 -39.80 6.16
CA VAL A 220 -20.45 -40.29 7.52
C VAL A 220 -18.98 -40.65 7.60
#